data_AF-A0A937AWN5-F1
#
_entry.id   AF-A0A937AWN5-F1
#
_cell.length_a   1.000
_cell.length_b   1.000
_cell.length_c   1.000
_cell.angle_alpha   90.00
_cell.angle_beta   90.00
_cell.angle_gamma   90.00
#
_symmetry.space_group_name_H-M   'P 1'
#
loop_
_entity.id
_entity.type
_entity.pdbx_description
1 polymer ?
#
loop_
_entity_poly.entity_id
_entity_poly.type
_entity_poly.pdbx_seq_one_letter_code
_entity_poly.pdbx_strand_id
1 'polypeptide(L)' 'MSPLLLFSFVIIYFLILLVVAWYTGRTSNNDSFFIGNRNSNWMLVAFGMIGTSL' A
#
# COMPACT_ATOMS: atom_id res chain seq x y z
N MET A 1 -9.44 26.96 1.93
CA MET A 1 -9.50 25.51 1.69
C MET A 1 -10.73 24.97 2.40
N SER A 2 -11.68 24.36 1.68
CA SER A 2 -12.88 23.79 2.30
C SER A 2 -12.49 22.57 3.15
N PRO A 3 -12.80 22.55 4.46
CA PRO A 3 -12.47 21.42 5.33
C PRO A 3 -13.12 20.10 4.88
N LEU A 4 -14.33 20.18 4.32
CA LEU A 4 -15.06 19.03 3.78
C LEU A 4 -14.35 18.40 2.57
N LEU A 5 -13.78 19.23 1.69
CA LEU A 5 -13.03 18.73 0.54
C LEU A 5 -11.76 17.98 0.98
N LEU A 6 -11.00 18.55 1.91
CA LEU A 6 -9.79 17.89 2.45
C LEU A 6 -10.15 16.55 3.10
N PHE A 7 -11.18 16.54 3.96
CA PHE A 7 -11.62 15.32 4.64
C PHE A 7 -12.05 14.23 3.64
N SER A 8 -12.73 14.60 2.56
CA SER A 8 -13.10 13.66 1.49
C SER A 8 -11.87 13.04 0.82
N PHE A 9 -10.84 13.82 0.51
CA PHE A 9 -9.59 13.27 -0.05
C PHE A 9 -8.92 12.26 0.87
N VAL A 10 -8.88 12.55 2.18
CA VAL A 10 -8.31 11.63 3.17
C VAL A 10 -9.09 10.32 3.21
N ILE A 11 -10.42 10.38 3.30
CA ILE A 11 -11.29 9.19 3.29
C ILE A 11 -11.06 8.36 2.03
N ILE A 12 -11.08 9.00 0.85
CA ILE A 12 -10.90 8.32 -0.44
C ILE A 12 -9.52 7.64 -0.50
N TYR A 13 -8.47 8.33 -0.06
CA TYR A 13 -7.11 7.78 -0.02
C TYR A 13 -7.05 6.49 0.82
N PHE A 14 -7.58 6.52 2.05
CA PHE A 14 -7.59 5.34 2.91
C PHE A 14 -8.46 4.20 2.35
N LEU A 15 -9.61 4.52 1.75
CA LEU A 15 -10.44 3.51 1.10
C LEU A 15 -9.70 2.81 -0.04
N ILE A 16 -8.97 3.56 -0.87
CA ILE A 16 -8.13 2.98 -1.94
C ILE A 16 -7.08 2.05 -1.35
N LEU A 17 -6.36 2.48 -0.31
CA LEU A 17 -5.37 1.64 0.37
C LEU A 17 -5.98 0.35 0.92
N LEU A 18 -7.14 0.43 1.56
CA LEU A 18 -7.85 -0.76 2.09
C LEU A 18 -8.30 -1.71 0.99
N VAL A 19 -8.77 -1.20 -0.15
CA VAL A 19 -9.14 -2.03 -1.31
C VAL A 19 -7.91 -2.76 -1.86
N VAL A 20 -6.78 -2.07 -2.03
CA VAL A 20 -5.52 -2.67 -2.49
C VAL A 20 -5.02 -3.73 -1.50
N ALA A 21 -5.07 -3.43 -0.19
CA ALA A 21 -4.67 -4.37 0.86
C ALA A 21 -5.56 -5.62 0.87
N TRP A 22 -6.88 -5.44 0.73
CA TRP A 22 -7.83 -6.56 0.70
C TRP A 22 -7.63 -7.45 -0.52
N TYR A 23 -7.40 -6.86 -1.70
CA TYR A 23 -7.13 -7.63 -2.91
C TYR A 23 -5.81 -8.41 -2.81
N THR A 24 -4.74 -7.74 -2.35
CA THR A 24 -3.39 -8.32 -2.26
C THR A 24 -3.26 -9.34 -1.12
N GLY A 25 -4.01 -9.17 -0.02
CA GLY A 25 -3.94 -10.03 1.17
C GLY A 25 -4.61 -11.39 1.02
N ARG A 26 -5.51 -11.58 0.03
CA ARG A 26 -6.29 -12.82 -0.14
C ARG A 26 -5.46 -14.08 -0.39
N THR A 27 -4.26 -13.95 -0.95
CA THR A 27 -3.35 -15.06 -1.23
C THR A 27 -2.07 -14.99 -0.39
N SER A 28 -2.08 -14.24 0.70
CA SER A 28 -0.91 -14.07 1.56
C SER A 28 -0.69 -15.30 2.45
N ASN A 29 0.52 -15.83 2.45
CA ASN A 29 1.03 -16.88 3.33
C ASN A 29 2.30 -16.40 4.05
N ASN A 30 2.93 -17.27 4.85
CA ASN A 30 4.16 -16.91 5.58
C ASN A 30 5.29 -16.48 4.62
N ASP A 31 5.43 -17.17 3.48
CA ASP A 31 6.48 -16.86 2.50
C ASP A 31 6.25 -15.50 1.82
N SER A 32 5.01 -15.10 1.53
CA SER A 32 4.72 -13.77 1.01
C SER A 32 4.95 -12.67 2.05
N PHE A 33 4.74 -12.95 3.34
CA PHE A 33 4.98 -11.97 4.40
C PHE A 33 6.48 -11.74 4.68
N PHE A 34 7.26 -12.82 4.79
CA PHE A 34 8.67 -12.72 5.19
C PHE A 34 9.64 -12.52 4.00
N ILE A 35 9.38 -13.17 2.86
CA ILE A 35 10.29 -13.19 1.72
C ILE A 35 9.65 -12.73 0.40
N GLY A 36 8.42 -12.18 0.44
CA GLY A 36 7.74 -11.64 -0.74
C GLY A 36 7.56 -12.68 -1.85
N ASN A 37 7.45 -13.97 -1.49
CA ASN A 37 7.44 -15.10 -2.42
C ASN A 37 8.63 -15.08 -3.43
N ARG A 38 9.77 -14.50 -3.03
CA ARG A 38 10.99 -14.30 -3.86
C ARG A 38 10.75 -13.58 -5.18
N ASN A 39 9.62 -12.89 -5.34
CA ASN A 39 9.19 -12.20 -6.55
C ASN A 39 9.12 -10.69 -6.32
N SER A 40 10.21 -10.11 -5.82
CA SER A 40 10.30 -8.69 -5.49
C SER A 40 10.82 -7.89 -6.68
N ASN A 41 9.93 -7.21 -7.39
CA ASN A 41 10.32 -6.29 -8.46
C ASN A 41 11.08 -5.08 -7.88
N TRP A 42 12.34 -4.90 -8.29
CA TRP A 42 13.25 -3.87 -7.79
C TRP A 42 12.70 -2.43 -7.87
N MET A 43 11.93 -2.11 -8.90
CA MET A 43 11.34 -0.77 -9.04
C MET A 43 10.31 -0.50 -7.95
N LEU A 44 9.41 -1.47 -7.68
CA LEU A 44 8.41 -1.34 -6.62
C LEU A 44 9.05 -1.27 -5.24
N VAL A 45 10.11 -2.05 -5.01
CA VAL A 45 10.86 -2.01 -3.74
C VAL A 45 11.51 -0.64 -3.54
N ALA A 46 12.13 -0.06 -4.58
CA ALA A 46 12.75 1.26 -4.50
C ALA A 46 11.74 2.36 -4.15
N PHE A 47 10.56 2.37 -4.77
CA PHE A 47 9.50 3.31 -4.40
C PHE A 47 9.04 3.15 -2.95
N GLY A 48 8.88 1.91 -2.47
CA GLY A 48 8.54 1.64 -1.08
C GLY A 48 9.60 2.17 -0.11
N MET A 49 10.88 1.94 -0.39
CA MET A 49 11.99 2.39 0.46
C MET A 49 12.08 3.92 0.54
N ILE A 50 11.84 4.64 -0.56
CA ILE A 50 11.79 6.11 -0.55
C ILE A 50 10.69 6.59 0.42
N GLY A 51 9.51 5.97 0.39
CA GLY A 51 8.41 6.29 1.30
C GLY A 51 8.71 6.04 2.78
N THR A 52 9.56 5.06 3.11
CA THR A 52 9.98 4.83 4.51
C THR A 52 11.01 5.83 5.02
N SER A 53 11.69 6.53 4.12
CA SER A 53 12.75 7.49 4.45
C SER A 53 12.25 8.93 4.57
N LEU A 54 10.99 9.19 4.19
CA LEU A 54 10.33 10.50 4.19
C LEU A 54 9.44 10.66 5.43
#